data_AF-A0A958ANQ8-F1
#
_entry.id   AF-A0A958ANQ8-F1
#
_cell.length_a   1.000
_cell.length_b   1.000
_cell.length_c   1.000
_cell.angle_alpha   90.00
_cell.angle_beta   90.00
_cell.angle_gamma   90.00
#
_symmetry.space_group_name_H-M   'P 1'
#
loop_
_entity.id
_entity.type
_entity.pdbx_description
1 polymer ?
#
loop_
_entity_poly.entity_id
_entity_poly.type
_entity_poly.pdbx_seq_one_letter_code
_entity_poly.pdbx_strand_id
1 'polypeptide(L)'
;QRLFGDVYFMEGGESRSEESMVIIDDAFSAMLAVELRDGVAIDPTTRTAEDDKKFDIELLAAGTTFDLSLELLIREGDNRTEFLQALALGLTALAQGEIRLGKRKRRGFGQCAVDNWNVQRFNMKSPEGMVAWLCYDAFSEPSPSVENQSLFALLDVPQIDLLKPIFRLDATFRLDGSLLIRSAPEKSSSPDNVHLQSYRPENKGHASVLSGTSLGGALRARALRIVNTVKANGDGTQFVNNLFGYRSNEKNDSTPLWASRLWVDETVIQEPVRLVQSRVKIDRFTGGSFPGALFSEEAAFGGQQTKVKIQLTLGRATNRTNEKNPDGSNDDAEIGLLLMLLKDLWTGDLPIGGESSIGRGRLCGESVTIQIRDKVW
;
A
#
# COMPACT_ATOMS: atom_id res chain seq x y z
N GLN A 1 14.86 -26.10 0.44
CA GLN A 1 13.62 -26.70 -0.12
C GLN A 1 12.58 -25.58 -0.32
N ARG A 2 11.55 -25.74 -1.16
CA ARG A 2 10.54 -24.69 -1.37
C ARG A 2 9.38 -24.86 -0.38
N LEU A 3 9.01 -23.78 0.32
CA LEU A 3 7.89 -23.75 1.26
C LEU A 3 6.53 -23.86 0.53
N PHE A 4 6.42 -23.16 -0.59
CA PHE A 4 5.23 -23.13 -1.44
C PHE A 4 5.44 -23.96 -2.70
N GLY A 5 4.36 -24.59 -3.16
CA GLY A 5 4.32 -25.33 -4.41
C GLY A 5 4.47 -24.41 -5.63
N ASP A 6 4.71 -25.02 -6.79
CA ASP A 6 4.84 -24.30 -8.06
C ASP A 6 4.29 -25.16 -9.21
N VAL A 7 3.90 -24.50 -10.31
CA VAL A 7 3.43 -25.16 -11.53
C VAL A 7 4.41 -24.87 -12.66
N TYR A 8 5.06 -25.91 -13.14
CA TYR A 8 6.03 -25.83 -14.23
C TYR A 8 5.36 -26.21 -15.54
N PHE A 9 5.47 -25.33 -16.53
CA PHE A 9 5.03 -25.60 -17.90
C PHE A 9 6.22 -26.08 -18.73
N MET A 10 6.15 -27.30 -19.23
CA MET A 10 7.17 -27.90 -20.07
C MET A 10 6.91 -27.59 -21.55
N GLU A 11 7.96 -27.62 -22.38
CA GLU A 11 7.80 -27.60 -23.84
C GLU A 11 6.96 -28.80 -24.29
N GLY A 12 5.86 -28.54 -25.00
CA GLY A 12 4.88 -29.57 -25.40
C GLY A 12 3.52 -29.47 -24.70
N GLY A 13 3.34 -28.53 -23.77
CA GLY A 13 2.06 -28.27 -23.12
C GLY A 13 1.75 -29.15 -21.90
N GLU A 14 2.69 -30.01 -21.49
CA GLU A 14 2.59 -30.75 -20.24
C GLU A 14 2.92 -29.83 -19.04
N SER A 15 2.09 -29.91 -18.00
CA SER A 15 2.32 -29.19 -16.74
C SER A 15 2.70 -30.17 -15.63
N ARG A 16 3.76 -29.87 -14.88
CA ARG A 16 4.10 -30.56 -13.63
C ARG A 16 3.83 -29.63 -12.46
N SER A 17 3.12 -30.11 -11.45
CA SER A 17 2.93 -29.38 -10.19
C SER A 17 3.81 -29.96 -9.09
N GLU A 18 4.40 -29.08 -8.28
CA GLU A 18 4.97 -29.42 -6.97
C GLU A 18 3.99 -28.99 -5.88
N GLU A 19 3.72 -29.90 -4.95
CA GLU A 19 2.80 -29.66 -3.84
C GLU A 19 3.40 -28.65 -2.85
N SER A 20 2.54 -27.80 -2.29
CA SER A 20 2.92 -26.88 -1.23
C SER A 20 3.10 -27.64 0.09
N MET A 21 4.14 -27.33 0.84
CA MET A 21 4.31 -27.87 2.20
C MET A 21 3.47 -27.10 3.21
N VAL A 22 3.05 -25.88 2.86
CA VAL A 22 2.12 -25.07 3.64
C VAL A 22 0.73 -25.20 3.04
N ILE A 23 -0.21 -25.64 3.85
CA ILE A 23 -1.65 -25.65 3.56
C ILE A 23 -2.24 -24.46 4.30
N ILE A 24 -3.13 -23.72 3.62
CA ILE A 24 -3.76 -22.52 4.17
C ILE A 24 -5.26 -22.75 4.05
N ASP A 25 -5.96 -22.70 5.18
CA ASP A 25 -7.40 -22.88 5.20
C ASP A 25 -8.10 -21.60 4.73
N ASP A 26 -9.34 -21.77 4.24
CA ASP A 26 -10.20 -20.65 3.93
C ASP A 26 -10.50 -19.86 5.21
N ALA A 27 -10.23 -18.55 5.15
CA ALA A 27 -10.46 -17.64 6.26
C ALA A 27 -11.75 -16.86 6.05
N PHE A 28 -12.75 -17.15 6.89
CA PHE A 28 -14.04 -16.46 6.85
C PHE A 28 -14.04 -15.28 7.82
N SER A 29 -14.72 -14.20 7.43
CA SER A 29 -14.86 -13.00 8.26
C SER A 29 -16.32 -12.57 8.32
N ALA A 30 -16.75 -12.11 9.48
CA ALA A 30 -17.97 -11.32 9.60
C ALA A 30 -17.70 -9.95 8.97
N MET A 31 -18.18 -9.75 7.74
CA MET A 31 -17.97 -8.52 6.98
C MET A 31 -18.45 -7.30 7.77
N LEU A 32 -17.51 -6.45 8.21
CA LEU A 32 -17.82 -5.22 8.95
C LEU A 32 -18.55 -4.20 8.05
N ALA A 33 -17.93 -3.87 6.91
CA ALA A 33 -18.46 -2.97 5.89
C ALA A 33 -17.67 -3.11 4.59
N VAL A 34 -18.32 -2.76 3.47
CA VAL A 34 -17.68 -2.59 2.16
C VAL A 34 -17.58 -1.09 1.88
N GLU A 35 -16.38 -0.63 1.53
CA GLU A 35 -16.14 0.73 1.05
C GLU A 35 -16.09 0.75 -0.48
N LEU A 36 -16.84 1.68 -1.08
CA LEU A 36 -16.75 1.98 -2.51
C LEU A 36 -15.87 3.21 -2.71
N ARG A 37 -14.89 3.12 -3.61
CA ARG A 37 -14.02 4.24 -3.97
C ARG A 37 -13.89 4.39 -5.48
N ASP A 38 -14.15 5.60 -5.94
CA ASP A 38 -13.91 6.00 -7.31
C ASP A 38 -12.44 6.40 -7.51
N GLY A 39 -11.90 6.10 -8.68
CA GLY A 39 -10.58 6.55 -9.08
C GLY A 39 -10.52 7.00 -10.54
N VAL A 40 -9.61 7.94 -10.81
CA VAL A 40 -9.32 8.45 -12.15
C VAL A 40 -7.81 8.44 -12.40
N ALA A 41 -7.40 8.16 -13.63
CA ALA A 41 -6.03 8.45 -14.06
C ALA A 41 -5.90 9.95 -14.37
N ILE A 42 -4.73 10.54 -14.09
CA ILE A 42 -4.45 11.96 -14.29
C ILE A 42 -3.33 12.10 -15.32
N ASP A 43 -3.58 12.90 -16.34
CA ASP A 43 -2.59 13.22 -17.37
C ASP A 43 -1.49 14.10 -16.74
N PRO A 44 -0.20 13.71 -16.86
CA PRO A 44 0.90 14.43 -16.22
C PRO A 44 1.18 15.81 -16.84
N THR A 45 0.76 16.03 -18.07
CA THR A 45 0.95 17.27 -18.84
C THR A 45 -0.17 18.27 -18.53
N THR A 46 -1.42 17.86 -18.69
CA THR A 46 -2.60 18.75 -18.51
C THR A 46 -3.04 18.85 -17.06
N ARG A 47 -2.69 17.87 -16.22
CA ARG A 47 -3.19 17.68 -14.85
C ARG A 47 -4.71 17.53 -14.75
N THR A 48 -5.34 17.05 -15.82
CA THR A 48 -6.77 16.71 -15.85
C THR A 48 -6.95 15.19 -15.80
N ALA A 49 -8.18 14.73 -15.57
CA ALA A 49 -8.50 13.31 -15.73
C ALA A 49 -8.22 12.88 -17.18
N GLU A 50 -7.65 11.69 -17.34
CA GLU A 50 -7.50 11.06 -18.66
C GLU A 50 -8.85 10.50 -19.13
N ASP A 51 -9.14 10.66 -20.42
CA ASP A 51 -10.39 10.20 -21.03
C ASP A 51 -10.55 8.68 -20.87
N ASP A 52 -11.77 8.25 -20.53
CA ASP A 52 -12.18 6.85 -20.35
C ASP A 52 -11.36 6.04 -19.31
N LYS A 53 -10.69 6.71 -18.36
CA LYS A 53 -9.91 6.06 -17.28
C LYS A 53 -10.50 6.25 -15.89
N LYS A 54 -11.84 6.23 -15.77
CA LYS A 54 -12.54 6.06 -14.49
C LYS A 54 -12.64 4.58 -14.14
N PHE A 55 -12.41 4.23 -12.88
CA PHE A 55 -12.63 2.89 -12.35
C PHE A 55 -13.15 2.97 -10.92
N ASP A 56 -13.91 1.97 -10.52
CA ASP A 56 -14.45 1.84 -9.17
C ASP A 56 -13.75 0.69 -8.45
N ILE A 57 -13.65 0.80 -7.12
CA ILE A 57 -12.98 -0.18 -6.28
C ILE A 57 -13.85 -0.47 -5.07
N GLU A 58 -14.08 -1.76 -4.85
CA GLU A 58 -14.66 -2.27 -3.63
C GLU A 58 -13.54 -2.71 -2.68
N LEU A 59 -13.60 -2.23 -1.44
CA LEU A 59 -12.61 -2.48 -0.41
C LEU A 59 -13.29 -3.06 0.82
N LEU A 60 -12.63 -4.00 1.48
CA LEU A 60 -13.00 -4.36 2.84
C LEU A 60 -12.55 -3.25 3.79
N ALA A 61 -13.44 -2.82 4.68
CA ALA A 61 -13.16 -1.78 5.65
C ALA A 61 -11.98 -2.16 6.55
N ALA A 62 -11.16 -1.18 6.94
CA ALA A 62 -10.08 -1.42 7.88
C ALA A 62 -10.62 -1.91 9.22
N GLY A 63 -9.91 -2.85 9.84
CA GLY A 63 -10.38 -3.56 11.04
C GLY A 63 -11.18 -4.82 10.77
N THR A 64 -11.42 -5.19 9.50
CA THR A 64 -11.97 -6.52 9.17
C THR A 64 -10.99 -7.60 9.63
N THR A 65 -11.44 -8.47 10.53
CA THR A 65 -10.63 -9.55 11.13
C THR A 65 -10.94 -10.89 10.46
N PHE A 66 -9.94 -11.76 10.38
CA PHE A 66 -10.06 -13.10 9.82
C PHE A 66 -9.39 -14.07 10.79
N ASP A 67 -10.05 -15.19 11.05
CA ASP A 67 -9.41 -16.30 11.74
C ASP A 67 -8.56 -17.07 10.73
N LEU A 68 -7.26 -17.16 10.98
CA LEU A 68 -6.28 -17.76 10.08
C LEU A 68 -5.83 -19.11 10.62
N SER A 69 -5.88 -20.14 9.78
CA SER A 69 -5.30 -21.46 10.05
C SER A 69 -4.33 -21.83 8.93
N LEU A 70 -3.14 -22.30 9.32
CA LEU A 70 -2.10 -22.76 8.42
C LEU A 70 -1.49 -24.04 8.97
N GLU A 71 -1.26 -25.01 8.09
CA GLU A 71 -0.58 -26.25 8.41
C GLU A 71 0.75 -26.33 7.67
N LEU A 72 1.79 -26.85 8.33
CA LEU A 72 3.08 -27.14 7.71
C LEU A 72 3.36 -28.64 7.78
N LEU A 73 3.41 -29.29 6.62
CA LEU A 73 3.81 -30.68 6.49
C LEU A 73 5.33 -30.78 6.38
N ILE A 74 5.96 -31.50 7.31
CA ILE A 74 7.40 -31.80 7.29
C ILE A 74 7.57 -33.30 7.12
N ARG A 75 8.16 -33.72 6.00
CA ARG A 75 8.34 -35.13 5.64
C ARG A 75 9.68 -35.65 6.13
N GLU A 76 9.83 -36.96 6.10
CA GLU A 76 11.12 -37.59 6.37
C GLU A 76 12.14 -37.21 5.29
N GLY A 77 13.32 -36.75 5.72
CA GLY A 77 14.37 -36.25 4.83
C GLY A 77 14.34 -34.73 4.61
N ASP A 78 13.27 -34.04 5.03
CA ASP A 78 13.20 -32.58 4.95
C ASP A 78 14.08 -31.89 6.01
N ASN A 79 14.57 -30.70 5.66
CA ASN A 79 15.25 -29.83 6.60
C ASN A 79 14.22 -29.10 7.47
N ARG A 80 13.82 -29.76 8.57
CA ARG A 80 12.83 -29.24 9.54
C ARG A 80 13.11 -27.79 9.95
N THR A 81 14.37 -27.48 10.29
CA THR A 81 14.75 -26.14 10.77
C THR A 81 14.55 -25.09 9.69
N GLU A 82 14.96 -25.38 8.45
CA GLU A 82 14.81 -24.46 7.31
C GLU A 82 13.33 -24.15 7.01
N PHE A 83 12.46 -25.16 7.00
CA PHE A 83 11.03 -24.97 6.78
C PHE A 83 10.36 -24.14 7.88
N LEU A 84 10.65 -24.46 9.14
CA LEU A 84 10.11 -23.72 10.28
C LEU A 84 10.61 -22.27 10.29
N GLN A 85 11.88 -22.04 9.96
CA GLN A 85 12.42 -20.68 9.84
C GLN A 85 11.79 -19.90 8.70
N ALA A 86 11.58 -20.53 7.54
CA ALA A 86 10.93 -19.89 6.39
C ALA A 86 9.46 -19.53 6.70
N LEU A 87 8.73 -20.43 7.37
CA LEU A 87 7.37 -20.17 7.83
C LEU A 87 7.33 -19.04 8.86
N ALA A 88 8.20 -19.10 9.88
CA ALA A 88 8.30 -18.06 10.90
C ALA A 88 8.60 -16.69 10.29
N LEU A 89 9.51 -16.63 9.33
CA LEU A 89 9.88 -15.39 8.64
C LEU A 89 8.68 -14.81 7.88
N GLY A 90 7.97 -15.63 7.10
CA GLY A 90 6.80 -15.22 6.33
C GLY A 90 5.66 -14.73 7.22
N LEU A 91 5.33 -15.49 8.27
CA LEU A 91 4.24 -15.13 9.20
C LEU A 91 4.60 -13.93 10.09
N THR A 92 5.88 -13.76 10.45
CA THR A 92 6.34 -12.54 11.12
C THR A 92 6.21 -11.32 10.20
N ALA A 93 6.56 -11.46 8.92
CA ALA A 93 6.38 -10.39 7.93
C ALA A 93 4.89 -10.04 7.71
N LEU A 94 4.01 -11.04 7.72
CA LEU A 94 2.56 -10.84 7.66
C LEU A 94 2.05 -10.11 8.90
N ALA A 95 2.46 -10.55 10.10
CA ALA A 95 2.08 -9.95 11.38
C ALA A 95 2.54 -8.49 11.52
N GLN A 96 3.68 -8.12 10.92
CA GLN A 96 4.22 -6.76 10.91
C GLN A 96 3.69 -5.90 9.75
N GLY A 97 2.81 -6.42 8.90
CA GLY A 97 2.24 -5.69 7.76
C GLY A 97 3.19 -5.46 6.57
N GLU A 98 4.34 -6.15 6.57
CA GLU A 98 5.33 -6.17 5.48
C GLU A 98 4.84 -7.05 4.32
N ILE A 99 4.10 -8.12 4.61
CA ILE A 99 3.28 -8.82 3.63
C ILE A 99 1.87 -8.24 3.66
N ARG A 100 1.39 -7.80 2.50
CA ARG A 100 0.06 -7.22 2.31
C ARG A 100 -0.79 -8.13 1.43
N LEU A 101 -2.10 -8.06 1.59
CA LEU A 101 -3.07 -8.90 0.89
C LEU A 101 -3.83 -8.12 -0.21
N GLY A 102 -4.27 -8.81 -1.25
CA GLY A 102 -5.08 -8.22 -2.33
C GLY A 102 -4.33 -7.35 -3.35
N LYS A 103 -5.07 -6.45 -4.02
CA LYS A 103 -4.56 -5.57 -5.08
C LYS A 103 -4.03 -4.25 -4.49
N ARG A 104 -3.16 -3.56 -5.23
CA ARG A 104 -2.61 -2.23 -4.87
C ARG A 104 -1.90 -2.15 -3.51
N LYS A 105 -1.32 -3.27 -3.08
CA LYS A 105 -0.52 -3.43 -1.85
C LYS A 105 0.48 -2.30 -1.57
N ARG A 106 1.10 -1.77 -2.64
CA ARG A 106 2.13 -0.73 -2.58
C ARG A 106 1.57 0.71 -2.60
N ARG A 107 0.25 0.86 -2.47
CA ARG A 107 -0.49 2.14 -2.49
C ARG A 107 -1.44 2.25 -1.29
N GLY A 108 -1.06 1.66 -0.15
CA GLY A 108 -1.75 1.79 1.13
C GLY A 108 -2.84 0.76 1.40
N PHE A 109 -3.04 -0.23 0.52
CA PHE A 109 -4.07 -1.26 0.71
C PHE A 109 -3.49 -2.58 1.21
N GLY A 110 -4.34 -3.36 1.88
CA GLY A 110 -4.04 -4.75 2.24
C GLY A 110 -3.06 -4.91 3.39
N GLN A 111 -2.76 -3.85 4.13
CA GLN A 111 -1.98 -3.96 5.36
C GLN A 111 -2.79 -4.72 6.40
N CYS A 112 -2.15 -5.71 7.00
CA CYS A 112 -2.71 -6.52 8.07
C CYS A 112 -1.75 -6.52 9.26
N ALA A 113 -2.29 -6.86 10.42
CA ALA A 113 -1.54 -7.19 11.61
C ALA A 113 -2.09 -8.51 12.15
N VAL A 114 -1.26 -9.23 12.89
CA VAL A 114 -1.67 -10.46 13.59
C VAL A 114 -1.30 -10.27 15.05
N ASP A 115 -2.28 -10.44 15.93
CA ASP A 115 -2.09 -10.24 17.37
C ASP A 115 -1.21 -11.35 17.95
N ASN A 116 -1.60 -12.60 17.69
CA ASN A 116 -0.96 -13.77 18.29
C ASN A 116 -0.90 -14.94 17.29
N TRP A 117 0.09 -15.80 17.48
CA TRP A 117 0.15 -17.10 16.80
C TRP A 117 0.02 -18.22 17.84
N ASN A 118 -0.77 -19.24 17.54
CA ASN A 118 -0.74 -20.51 18.25
C ASN A 118 -0.10 -21.60 17.36
N VAL A 119 0.64 -22.52 17.98
CA VAL A 119 1.34 -23.61 17.31
C VAL A 119 0.99 -24.92 17.98
N GLN A 120 0.31 -25.80 17.23
CA GLN A 120 0.09 -27.18 17.62
C GLN A 120 0.97 -28.13 16.78
N ARG A 121 1.49 -29.19 17.40
CA ARG A 121 2.38 -30.16 16.73
C ARG A 121 1.81 -31.56 16.81
N PHE A 122 1.73 -32.23 15.67
CA PHE A 122 1.23 -33.59 15.56
C PHE A 122 2.33 -34.54 15.06
N ASN A 123 2.45 -35.70 15.69
CA ASN A 123 3.35 -36.75 15.23
C ASN A 123 2.64 -37.66 14.22
N MET A 124 2.84 -37.38 12.94
CA MET A 124 2.24 -38.15 11.84
C MET A 124 2.82 -39.55 11.66
N LYS A 125 3.79 -39.99 12.47
CA LYS A 125 4.32 -41.37 12.48
C LYS A 125 3.58 -42.30 13.44
N SER A 126 2.71 -41.76 14.30
CA SER A 126 1.94 -42.52 15.29
C SER A 126 0.44 -42.46 14.98
N PRO A 127 -0.31 -43.58 15.12
CA PRO A 127 -1.77 -43.56 15.00
C PRO A 127 -2.42 -42.52 15.91
N GLU A 128 -1.94 -42.37 17.14
CA GLU A 128 -2.45 -41.41 18.12
C GLU A 128 -2.28 -39.97 17.63
N GLY A 129 -1.12 -39.64 17.05
CA GLY A 129 -0.85 -38.32 16.50
C GLY A 129 -1.69 -38.00 15.26
N MET A 130 -1.97 -39.00 14.41
CA MET A 130 -2.88 -38.84 13.27
C MET A 130 -4.33 -38.58 13.73
N VAL A 131 -4.80 -39.34 14.72
CA VAL A 131 -6.13 -39.12 15.31
C VAL A 131 -6.23 -37.74 15.96
N ALA A 132 -5.19 -37.33 16.70
CA ALA A 132 -5.15 -36.00 17.30
C ALA A 132 -5.23 -34.87 16.26
N TRP A 133 -4.54 -35.01 15.11
CA TRP A 133 -4.65 -34.05 14.00
C TRP A 133 -6.05 -34.05 13.38
N LEU A 134 -6.63 -35.22 13.09
CA LEU A 134 -7.97 -35.35 12.51
C LEU A 134 -9.09 -34.78 13.40
N CYS A 135 -8.91 -34.84 14.72
CA CYS A 135 -9.87 -34.31 15.70
C CYS A 135 -9.59 -32.85 16.08
N TYR A 136 -8.49 -32.24 15.62
CA TYR A 136 -8.16 -30.87 15.96
C TYR A 136 -8.99 -29.89 15.16
N ASP A 137 -9.59 -28.92 15.86
CA ASP A 137 -10.28 -27.79 15.26
C ASP A 137 -9.57 -26.50 15.65
N ALA A 138 -8.89 -25.90 14.67
CA ALA A 138 -8.12 -24.67 14.85
C ALA A 138 -8.98 -23.48 15.33
N PHE A 139 -10.30 -23.52 15.13
CA PHE A 139 -11.21 -22.43 15.45
C PHE A 139 -11.99 -22.64 16.77
N SER A 140 -12.00 -23.87 17.31
CA SER A 140 -12.74 -24.21 18.54
C SER A 140 -11.86 -24.50 19.75
N GLU A 141 -10.60 -24.87 19.55
CA GLU A 141 -9.69 -25.27 20.63
C GLU A 141 -9.06 -24.04 21.33
N PRO A 142 -9.21 -23.90 22.67
CA PRO A 142 -8.62 -22.78 23.42
C PRO A 142 -7.10 -22.90 23.41
N SER A 143 -6.46 -21.86 22.87
CA SER A 143 -5.00 -21.79 22.78
C SER A 143 -4.40 -21.34 24.12
N PRO A 144 -3.35 -21.99 24.66
CA PRO A 144 -2.59 -21.40 25.75
C PRO A 144 -1.92 -20.13 25.23
N SER A 145 -2.41 -18.97 25.66
CA SER A 145 -1.85 -17.68 25.31
C SER A 145 -0.48 -17.54 25.97
N VAL A 146 0.58 -17.79 25.20
CA VAL A 146 1.93 -17.43 25.63
C VAL A 146 2.19 -16.01 25.15
N GLU A 147 1.76 -15.04 25.96
CA GLU A 147 1.93 -13.62 25.66
C GLU A 147 3.41 -13.30 25.40
N ASN A 148 3.65 -12.48 24.37
CA ASN A 148 4.96 -11.89 24.05
C ASN A 148 6.09 -12.86 23.65
N GLN A 149 5.79 -14.08 23.18
CA GLN A 149 6.81 -14.92 22.54
C GLN A 149 6.86 -14.72 21.02
N SER A 150 8.07 -14.66 20.46
CA SER A 150 8.26 -14.61 19.02
C SER A 150 7.86 -15.94 18.38
N LEU A 151 7.36 -15.91 17.15
CA LEU A 151 7.00 -17.13 16.42
C LEU A 151 8.20 -18.07 16.24
N PHE A 152 9.41 -17.53 16.10
CA PHE A 152 10.65 -18.33 16.07
C PHE A 152 10.84 -19.13 17.37
N ALA A 153 10.57 -18.52 18.53
CA ALA A 153 10.63 -19.22 19.82
C ALA A 153 9.50 -20.27 19.95
N LEU A 154 8.27 -19.92 19.53
CA LEU A 154 7.14 -20.87 19.53
C LEU A 154 7.42 -22.09 18.64
N LEU A 155 8.13 -21.90 17.53
CA LEU A 155 8.53 -22.97 16.61
C LEU A 155 9.81 -23.72 17.03
N ASP A 156 10.51 -23.26 18.07
CA ASP A 156 11.80 -23.79 18.53
C ASP A 156 12.90 -23.73 17.45
N VAL A 157 13.06 -22.55 16.84
CA VAL A 157 14.08 -22.30 15.80
C VAL A 157 14.83 -20.97 16.02
N PRO A 158 16.08 -20.86 15.54
CA PRO A 158 16.83 -19.61 15.63
C PRO A 158 16.15 -18.46 14.89
N GLN A 159 16.14 -17.28 15.50
CA GLN A 159 15.60 -16.06 14.91
C GLN A 159 16.38 -15.65 13.66
N ILE A 160 15.65 -15.22 12.63
CA ILE A 160 16.19 -14.62 11.42
C ILE A 160 15.59 -13.23 11.25
N ASP A 161 16.44 -12.25 10.97
CA ASP A 161 15.99 -10.88 10.72
C ASP A 161 15.31 -10.77 9.35
N LEU A 162 14.20 -10.02 9.32
CA LEU A 162 13.54 -9.65 8.07
C LEU A 162 14.47 -8.81 7.20
N LEU A 163 14.31 -8.99 5.88
CA LEU A 163 15.01 -8.16 4.90
C LEU A 163 14.59 -6.70 5.05
N LYS A 164 15.53 -5.87 5.53
CA LYS A 164 15.29 -4.44 5.67
C LYS A 164 15.14 -3.77 4.30
N PRO A 165 14.22 -2.80 4.16
CA PRO A 165 14.12 -1.97 2.97
C PRO A 165 15.42 -1.17 2.76
N ILE A 166 15.65 -0.72 1.53
CA ILE A 166 16.82 0.10 1.21
C ILE A 166 16.63 1.53 1.72
N PHE A 167 15.39 2.01 1.70
CA PHE A 167 15.02 3.33 2.17
C PHE A 167 13.66 3.29 2.84
N ARG A 168 13.54 4.00 3.96
CA ARG A 168 12.27 4.28 4.65
C ARG A 168 12.24 5.74 5.05
N LEU A 169 11.10 6.38 4.85
CA LEU A 169 10.85 7.76 5.22
C LEU A 169 9.55 7.81 5.99
N ASP A 170 9.62 8.35 7.20
CA ASP A 170 8.48 8.62 8.07
C ASP A 170 8.48 10.12 8.37
N ALA A 171 7.60 10.87 7.71
CA ALA A 171 7.56 12.33 7.80
C ALA A 171 6.21 12.82 8.32
N THR A 172 6.26 13.85 9.17
CA THR A 172 5.08 14.56 9.69
C THR A 172 5.01 15.96 9.11
N PHE A 173 3.83 16.32 8.63
CA PHE A 173 3.55 17.61 8.01
C PHE A 173 2.35 18.27 8.67
N ARG A 174 2.35 19.60 8.68
CA ARG A 174 1.14 20.40 8.83
C ARG A 174 0.45 20.52 7.47
N LEU A 175 -0.88 20.45 7.47
CA LEU A 175 -1.67 20.79 6.30
C LEU A 175 -1.77 22.31 6.17
N ASP A 176 -1.23 22.88 5.10
CA ASP A 176 -1.24 24.32 4.85
C ASP A 176 -2.42 24.69 3.93
N GLY A 177 -3.52 25.12 4.54
CA GLY A 177 -4.78 25.40 3.84
C GLY A 177 -5.73 24.20 3.87
N SER A 178 -6.12 23.68 2.70
CA SER A 178 -7.06 22.57 2.59
C SER A 178 -6.60 21.49 1.61
N LEU A 179 -7.07 20.27 1.82
CA LEU A 179 -6.83 19.11 0.97
C LEU A 179 -8.18 18.52 0.54
N LEU A 180 -8.33 18.28 -0.76
CA LEU A 180 -9.49 17.58 -1.31
C LEU A 180 -9.00 16.41 -2.17
N ILE A 181 -9.27 15.19 -1.72
CA ILE A 181 -9.29 14.02 -2.61
C ILE A 181 -10.76 13.73 -2.82
N ARG A 182 -11.27 13.91 -4.03
CA ARG A 182 -12.71 13.83 -4.28
C ARG A 182 -13.23 12.42 -4.01
N SER A 183 -14.34 12.36 -3.31
CA SER A 183 -15.16 11.17 -3.10
C SER A 183 -16.62 11.56 -3.26
N ALA A 184 -17.43 10.59 -3.69
CA ALA A 184 -18.87 10.75 -3.71
C ALA A 184 -19.39 10.88 -2.27
N PRO A 185 -20.35 11.77 -2.02
CA PRO A 185 -20.98 11.88 -0.72
C PRO A 185 -22.00 10.75 -0.47
N GLU A 186 -22.21 10.40 0.79
CA GLU A 186 -23.14 9.32 1.18
C GLU A 186 -24.62 9.75 1.23
N LYS A 187 -24.93 11.04 1.27
CA LYS A 187 -26.30 11.56 1.47
C LYS A 187 -26.70 12.54 0.39
N SER A 188 -27.97 12.57 -0.02
CA SER A 188 -28.46 13.46 -1.08
C SER A 188 -28.47 14.96 -0.74
N SER A 189 -28.34 15.33 0.55
CA SER A 189 -28.28 16.73 1.02
C SER A 189 -26.86 17.24 1.29
N SER A 190 -25.86 16.53 0.77
CA SER A 190 -24.43 16.80 0.99
C SER A 190 -23.88 17.80 -0.04
N PRO A 191 -22.65 18.30 0.15
CA PRO A 191 -21.91 18.98 -0.91
C PRO A 191 -21.73 18.09 -2.14
N ASP A 192 -21.44 18.70 -3.29
CA ASP A 192 -21.23 18.01 -4.57
C ASP A 192 -20.03 17.05 -4.53
N ASN A 193 -18.98 17.42 -3.80
CA ASN A 193 -17.83 16.55 -3.53
C ASN A 193 -17.43 16.64 -2.06
N VAL A 194 -17.03 15.50 -1.50
CA VAL A 194 -16.45 15.44 -0.15
C VAL A 194 -15.01 14.93 -0.22
N HIS A 195 -14.23 15.27 0.80
CA HIS A 195 -12.91 14.68 0.98
C HIS A 195 -13.04 13.19 1.26
N LEU A 196 -12.15 12.39 0.65
CA LEU A 196 -12.09 10.95 0.81
C LEU A 196 -11.98 10.55 2.28
N GLN A 197 -12.88 9.67 2.67
CA GLN A 197 -12.90 9.09 4.00
C GLN A 197 -12.78 7.57 3.91
N SER A 198 -12.28 6.97 4.98
CA SER A 198 -12.23 5.52 5.14
C SER A 198 -12.64 5.16 6.55
N TYR A 199 -13.31 4.02 6.70
CA TYR A 199 -13.65 3.47 7.99
C TYR A 199 -12.37 3.13 8.75
N ARG A 200 -12.32 3.58 10.00
CA ARG A 200 -11.23 3.38 10.94
C ARG A 200 -11.82 3.04 12.31
N PRO A 201 -11.62 1.81 12.82
CA PRO A 201 -12.14 1.41 14.13
C PRO A 201 -11.68 2.35 15.25
N GLU A 202 -10.42 2.77 15.20
CA GLU A 202 -9.82 3.71 16.16
C GLU A 202 -10.53 5.07 16.21
N ASN A 203 -11.07 5.53 15.08
CA ASN A 203 -11.82 6.78 14.96
C ASN A 203 -13.32 6.60 15.17
N LYS A 204 -13.78 5.40 15.54
CA LYS A 204 -15.19 5.06 15.73
C LYS A 204 -16.07 5.38 14.50
N GLY A 205 -15.53 5.19 13.30
CA GLY A 205 -16.25 5.46 12.05
C GLY A 205 -15.34 5.92 10.92
N HIS A 206 -15.86 6.79 10.06
CA HIS A 206 -15.13 7.33 8.90
C HIS A 206 -14.19 8.47 9.29
N ALA A 207 -12.93 8.35 8.87
CA ALA A 207 -11.90 9.36 9.05
C ALA A 207 -11.38 9.86 7.70
N SER A 208 -11.01 11.15 7.62
CA SER A 208 -10.37 11.72 6.42
C SER A 208 -9.00 11.08 6.19
N VAL A 209 -8.72 10.66 4.96
CA VAL A 209 -7.48 9.95 4.62
C VAL A 209 -6.75 10.58 3.44
N LEU A 210 -5.43 10.62 3.56
CA LEU A 210 -4.55 10.81 2.41
C LEU A 210 -4.29 9.43 1.78
N SER A 211 -4.97 9.14 0.65
CA SER A 211 -4.80 7.84 -0.01
C SER A 211 -3.41 7.66 -0.61
N GLY A 212 -2.87 6.45 -0.50
CA GLY A 212 -1.58 6.09 -1.10
C GLY A 212 -1.62 6.15 -2.64
N THR A 213 -2.81 6.00 -3.24
CA THR A 213 -3.00 6.19 -4.69
C THR A 213 -2.87 7.65 -5.13
N SER A 214 -3.49 8.59 -4.40
CA SER A 214 -3.41 10.02 -4.72
C SER A 214 -2.01 10.56 -4.49
N LEU A 215 -1.41 10.22 -3.35
CA LEU A 215 -0.03 10.60 -3.04
C LEU A 215 0.94 9.98 -4.04
N GLY A 216 0.83 8.68 -4.33
CA GLY A 216 1.68 7.99 -5.29
C GLY A 216 1.57 8.56 -6.72
N GLY A 217 0.38 9.02 -7.12
CA GLY A 217 0.16 9.71 -8.39
C GLY A 217 0.87 11.06 -8.46
N ALA A 218 0.69 11.90 -7.43
CA ALA A 218 1.34 13.21 -7.34
C ALA A 218 2.88 13.08 -7.32
N LEU A 219 3.41 12.14 -6.54
CA LEU A 219 4.83 11.82 -6.48
C LEU A 219 5.37 11.37 -7.84
N ARG A 220 4.66 10.49 -8.55
CA ARG A 220 5.06 10.01 -9.87
C ARG A 220 5.12 11.13 -10.90
N ALA A 221 4.11 12.01 -10.93
CA ALA A 221 4.08 13.14 -11.85
C ALA A 221 5.23 14.12 -11.57
N ARG A 222 5.48 14.42 -10.28
CA ARG A 222 6.61 15.27 -9.88
C ARG A 222 7.96 14.63 -10.21
N ALA A 223 8.09 13.32 -9.96
CA ALA A 223 9.29 12.55 -10.25
C ALA A 223 9.68 12.66 -11.72
N LEU A 224 8.72 12.49 -12.63
CA LEU A 224 8.97 12.63 -14.07
C LEU A 224 9.49 14.01 -14.42
N ARG A 225 8.90 15.07 -13.87
CA ARG A 225 9.37 16.46 -14.08
C ARG A 225 10.80 16.65 -13.59
N ILE A 226 11.12 16.16 -12.38
CA ILE A 226 12.46 16.26 -11.80
C ILE A 226 13.48 15.53 -12.67
N VAL A 227 13.20 14.26 -13.01
CA VAL A 227 14.15 13.44 -13.79
C VAL A 227 14.35 14.02 -15.19
N ASN A 228 13.30 14.48 -15.86
CA ASN A 228 13.41 15.14 -17.17
C ASN A 228 14.21 16.45 -17.10
N THR A 229 14.25 17.11 -15.94
CA THR A 229 15.06 18.33 -15.75
C THR A 229 16.52 18.00 -15.50
N VAL A 230 16.82 16.92 -14.77
CA VAL A 230 18.19 16.56 -14.38
C VAL A 230 18.91 15.73 -15.45
N LYS A 231 18.20 14.90 -16.22
CA LYS A 231 18.78 14.11 -17.31
C LYS A 231 19.08 15.00 -18.53
N ALA A 232 20.29 14.87 -19.08
CA ALA A 232 20.74 15.62 -20.26
C ALA A 232 19.83 15.47 -21.50
N ASN A 233 19.21 14.30 -21.69
CA ASN A 233 18.36 14.02 -22.86
C ASN A 233 16.85 14.15 -22.59
N GLY A 234 16.44 14.56 -21.37
CA GLY A 234 15.04 14.87 -21.07
C GLY A 234 14.05 13.70 -20.97
N ASP A 235 14.44 12.44 -21.25
CA ASP A 235 13.55 11.28 -21.09
C ASP A 235 13.86 10.47 -19.82
N GLY A 236 13.07 10.74 -18.78
CA GLY A 236 13.06 10.06 -17.49
C GLY A 236 12.03 8.94 -17.37
N THR A 237 11.26 8.64 -18.43
CA THR A 237 10.08 7.77 -18.35
C THR A 237 10.43 6.37 -17.83
N GLN A 238 11.48 5.75 -18.38
CA GLN A 238 11.90 4.41 -17.97
C GLN A 238 12.36 4.38 -16.50
N PHE A 239 13.06 5.42 -16.05
CA PHE A 239 13.53 5.52 -14.67
C PHE A 239 12.34 5.60 -13.69
N VAL A 240 11.36 6.46 -14.00
CA VAL A 240 10.13 6.58 -13.20
C VAL A 240 9.30 5.30 -13.23
N ASN A 241 9.25 4.60 -14.38
CA ASN A 241 8.56 3.31 -14.50
C ASN A 241 9.22 2.23 -13.64
N ASN A 242 10.55 2.20 -13.55
CA ASN A 242 11.27 1.26 -12.69
C ASN A 242 10.91 1.45 -11.22
N LEU A 243 10.79 2.71 -10.76
CA LEU A 243 10.46 3.04 -9.37
C LEU A 243 8.97 2.89 -9.04
N PHE A 244 8.09 3.43 -9.88
CA PHE A 244 6.64 3.54 -9.63
C PHE A 244 5.81 2.43 -10.27
N GLY A 245 6.44 1.53 -11.03
CA GLY A 245 5.80 0.46 -11.78
C GLY A 245 5.44 0.90 -13.21
N TYR A 246 5.36 -0.08 -14.10
CA TYR A 246 4.95 0.17 -15.47
C TYR A 246 3.43 0.24 -15.58
N ARG A 247 2.96 1.23 -16.33
CA ARG A 247 1.56 1.32 -16.78
C ARG A 247 1.62 1.44 -18.28
N SER A 248 0.96 0.51 -18.96
CA SER A 248 0.79 0.63 -20.40
C SER A 248 -0.15 1.81 -20.70
N ASN A 249 0.24 2.63 -21.67
CA ASN A 249 -0.59 3.71 -22.20
C ASN A 249 -1.23 3.35 -23.54
N GLU A 250 -0.91 2.19 -24.12
CA GLU A 250 -1.36 1.78 -25.46
C GLU A 250 -2.14 0.47 -25.41
N LYS A 251 -3.21 0.37 -26.21
CA LYS A 251 -4.08 -0.82 -26.25
C LYS A 251 -3.35 -2.09 -26.74
N ASN A 252 -2.23 -1.96 -27.46
CA ASN A 252 -1.48 -3.06 -28.08
C ASN A 252 -0.06 -3.25 -27.52
N ASP A 253 0.23 -2.70 -26.35
CA ASP A 253 1.54 -2.82 -25.73
C ASP A 253 1.71 -4.19 -25.07
N SER A 254 2.66 -4.96 -25.59
CA SER A 254 3.02 -6.29 -25.09
C SER A 254 4.08 -6.26 -23.98
N THR A 255 4.46 -5.07 -23.49
CA THR A 255 5.44 -4.93 -22.42
C THR A 255 4.92 -5.56 -21.13
N PRO A 256 5.67 -6.49 -20.50
CA PRO A 256 5.27 -7.10 -19.25
C PRO A 256 5.05 -6.04 -18.16
N LEU A 257 3.89 -6.08 -17.49
CA LEU A 257 3.63 -5.21 -16.36
C LEU A 257 4.52 -5.62 -15.17
N TRP A 258 5.03 -4.63 -14.43
CA TRP A 258 5.71 -4.88 -13.16
C TRP A 258 5.23 -3.92 -12.08
N ALA A 259 5.21 -4.43 -10.85
CA ALA A 259 4.78 -3.67 -9.69
C ALA A 259 5.83 -2.61 -9.25
N SER A 260 5.33 -1.49 -8.72
CA SER A 260 6.09 -0.35 -8.17
C SER A 260 7.09 -0.73 -7.10
N ARG A 261 8.39 -0.44 -7.18
CA ARG A 261 9.31 -0.69 -6.06
C ARG A 261 9.05 0.21 -4.85
N LEU A 262 8.51 1.40 -5.09
CA LEU A 262 8.10 2.33 -4.05
C LEU A 262 6.73 1.94 -3.45
N TRP A 263 6.69 1.82 -2.13
CA TRP A 263 5.48 1.66 -1.33
C TRP A 263 5.09 3.02 -0.77
N VAL A 264 3.81 3.35 -0.88
CA VAL A 264 3.22 4.60 -0.42
C VAL A 264 2.02 4.24 0.42
N ASP A 265 2.06 4.56 1.71
CA ASP A 265 1.00 4.16 2.63
C ASP A 265 -0.14 5.17 2.66
N GLU A 266 -1.34 4.66 2.93
CA GLU A 266 -2.51 5.48 3.19
C GLU A 266 -2.50 5.90 4.65
N THR A 267 -2.73 7.19 4.90
CA THR A 267 -2.63 7.72 6.26
C THR A 267 -3.89 8.49 6.63
N VAL A 268 -4.28 8.38 7.89
CA VAL A 268 -5.36 9.19 8.47
C VAL A 268 -4.82 10.60 8.68
N ILE A 269 -5.58 11.60 8.24
CA ILE A 269 -5.32 12.99 8.58
C ILE A 269 -5.79 13.19 10.01
N GLN A 270 -4.89 13.55 10.91
CA GLN A 270 -5.18 13.73 12.32
C GLN A 270 -5.87 15.08 12.54
N GLU A 271 -6.98 15.10 13.28
CA GLU A 271 -7.72 16.33 13.65
C GLU A 271 -7.96 17.32 12.50
N PRO A 272 -8.53 16.91 11.34
CA PRO A 272 -8.83 17.83 10.25
C PRO A 272 -10.05 18.67 10.60
N VAL A 273 -10.04 19.94 10.23
CA VAL A 273 -11.23 20.79 10.29
C VAL A 273 -12.04 20.58 9.02
N ARG A 274 -13.28 20.09 9.12
CA ARG A 274 -14.15 19.89 7.95
C ARG A 274 -14.95 21.15 7.69
N LEU A 275 -14.82 21.72 6.49
CA LEU A 275 -15.58 22.90 6.10
C LEU A 275 -16.14 22.73 4.69
N VAL A 276 -17.42 23.04 4.56
CA VAL A 276 -18.09 23.13 3.26
C VAL A 276 -17.82 24.52 2.69
N GLN A 277 -17.22 24.54 1.49
CA GLN A 277 -16.99 25.77 0.74
C GLN A 277 -17.88 25.78 -0.50
N SER A 278 -18.72 26.80 -0.62
CA SER A 278 -19.46 27.09 -1.85
C SER A 278 -18.64 28.00 -2.75
N ARG A 279 -18.61 27.70 -4.05
CA ARG A 279 -17.89 28.46 -5.06
C ARG A 279 -18.80 28.72 -6.25
N VAL A 280 -18.70 29.92 -6.80
CA VAL A 280 -19.40 30.33 -8.02
C VAL A 280 -18.38 30.59 -9.11
N LYS A 281 -18.71 30.18 -10.33
CA LYS A 281 -17.98 30.66 -11.52
C LYS A 281 -18.52 32.04 -11.88
N ILE A 282 -17.63 33.02 -11.98
CA ILE A 282 -17.98 34.37 -12.46
C ILE A 282 -17.81 34.41 -13.97
N ASP A 283 -18.83 34.88 -14.67
CA ASP A 283 -18.77 35.16 -16.09
C ASP A 283 -17.84 36.37 -16.32
N ARG A 284 -16.82 36.18 -17.16
CA ARG A 284 -15.81 37.19 -17.46
C ARG A 284 -16.36 38.35 -18.30
N PHE A 285 -17.46 38.16 -19.01
CA PHE A 285 -18.06 39.21 -19.85
C PHE A 285 -19.06 40.05 -19.05
N THR A 286 -19.98 39.39 -18.34
CA THR A 286 -21.06 40.08 -17.62
C THR A 286 -20.68 40.49 -16.19
N GLY A 287 -19.64 39.89 -15.61
CA GLY A 287 -19.28 40.06 -14.19
C GLY A 287 -20.28 39.43 -13.22
N GLY A 288 -21.34 38.79 -13.73
CA GLY A 288 -22.35 38.08 -12.95
C GLY A 288 -21.97 36.62 -12.65
N SER A 289 -22.79 35.95 -11.85
CA SER A 289 -22.66 34.50 -11.65
C SER A 289 -23.00 33.75 -12.94
N PHE A 290 -22.15 32.80 -13.33
CA PHE A 290 -22.41 31.93 -14.47
C PHE A 290 -23.55 30.96 -14.10
N PRO A 291 -24.64 30.90 -14.90
CA PRO A 291 -25.78 30.04 -14.59
C PRO A 291 -25.39 28.57 -14.42
N GLY A 292 -25.90 27.93 -13.36
CA GLY A 292 -25.65 26.51 -13.09
C GLY A 292 -24.23 26.15 -12.62
N ALA A 293 -23.39 27.14 -12.32
CA ALA A 293 -22.01 26.92 -11.89
C ALA A 293 -21.75 27.29 -10.42
N LEU A 294 -22.79 27.18 -9.59
CA LEU A 294 -22.66 27.10 -8.14
C LEU A 294 -22.38 25.65 -7.77
N PHE A 295 -21.29 25.40 -7.06
CA PHE A 295 -20.97 24.09 -6.53
C PHE A 295 -20.38 24.23 -5.13
N SER A 296 -20.47 23.17 -4.35
CA SER A 296 -20.06 23.09 -2.96
C SER A 296 -19.18 21.87 -2.73
N GLU A 297 -18.12 22.05 -1.97
CA GLU A 297 -17.19 20.97 -1.67
C GLU A 297 -16.82 20.98 -0.19
N GLU A 298 -16.78 19.80 0.43
CA GLU A 298 -16.24 19.63 1.78
C GLU A 298 -14.79 19.17 1.71
N ALA A 299 -13.85 20.07 1.99
CA ALA A 299 -12.43 19.75 2.03
C ALA A 299 -11.97 19.53 3.49
N ALA A 300 -10.87 18.81 3.66
CA ALA A 300 -10.17 18.71 4.94
C ALA A 300 -9.26 19.94 5.08
N PHE A 301 -9.47 20.76 6.10
CA PHE A 301 -8.66 21.94 6.40
C PHE A 301 -7.64 21.66 7.50
N GLY A 302 -6.48 22.29 7.35
CA GLY A 302 -5.48 22.35 8.38
C GLY A 302 -5.88 23.30 9.50
N GLY A 303 -5.95 22.79 10.72
CA GLY A 303 -5.94 23.53 11.97
C GLY A 303 -4.59 23.40 12.68
N GLN A 304 -4.48 24.01 13.87
CA GLN A 304 -3.24 23.99 14.66
C GLN A 304 -2.80 22.57 15.06
N GLN A 305 -3.76 21.68 15.31
CA GLN A 305 -3.51 20.29 15.70
C GLN A 305 -3.51 19.32 14.51
N THR A 306 -3.78 19.82 13.29
CA THR A 306 -3.88 18.94 12.13
C THR A 306 -2.52 18.46 11.67
N LYS A 307 -2.34 17.14 11.63
CA LYS A 307 -1.10 16.51 11.18
C LYS A 307 -1.39 15.50 10.07
N VAL A 308 -0.50 15.49 9.09
CA VAL A 308 -0.49 14.51 8.01
C VAL A 308 0.83 13.75 8.10
N LYS A 309 0.75 12.45 8.34
CA LYS A 309 1.91 11.57 8.29
C LYS A 309 2.05 11.00 6.89
N ILE A 310 3.27 10.91 6.38
CA ILE A 310 3.59 10.26 5.10
C ILE A 310 4.66 9.22 5.36
N GLN A 311 4.39 7.99 4.92
CA GLN A 311 5.32 6.87 5.00
C GLN A 311 5.63 6.36 3.61
N LEU A 312 6.91 6.34 3.26
CA LEU A 312 7.43 5.85 1.99
C LEU A 312 8.48 4.78 2.24
N THR A 313 8.37 3.64 1.55
CA THR A 313 9.31 2.53 1.68
C THR A 313 9.79 2.07 0.31
N LEU A 314 11.11 2.00 0.12
CA LEU A 314 11.74 1.48 -1.08
C LEU A 314 12.27 0.07 -0.83
N GLY A 315 11.63 -0.91 -1.46
CA GLY A 315 12.06 -2.31 -1.39
C GLY A 315 13.35 -2.57 -2.17
N ARG A 316 14.07 -3.63 -1.79
CA ARG A 316 15.23 -4.12 -2.55
C ARG A 316 14.83 -4.52 -3.96
N ALA A 317 15.71 -4.25 -4.93
CA ALA A 317 15.56 -4.84 -6.25
C ALA A 317 15.72 -6.36 -6.11
N THR A 318 14.63 -7.11 -6.24
CA THR A 318 14.72 -8.57 -6.38
C THR A 318 15.41 -8.83 -7.72
N ASN A 319 16.51 -9.60 -7.71
CA ASN A 319 17.27 -9.99 -8.91
C ASN A 319 16.31 -10.33 -10.06
N ARG A 320 16.12 -9.38 -10.98
CA ARG A 320 15.45 -9.66 -12.25
C ARG A 320 16.52 -10.30 -13.11
N THR A 321 16.78 -11.59 -12.88
CA THR A 321 17.50 -12.45 -13.80
C THR A 321 16.63 -12.64 -15.03
N ASN A 322 16.58 -11.60 -15.86
CA ASN A 322 16.26 -11.64 -17.27
C ASN A 322 16.82 -10.34 -17.83
N GLU A 323 17.65 -10.48 -18.84
CA GLU A 323 18.54 -9.55 -19.56
C GLU A 323 17.89 -8.26 -20.11
N LYS A 324 16.77 -7.79 -19.53
CA LYS A 324 15.98 -6.63 -19.98
C LYS A 324 15.99 -5.45 -19.00
N ASN A 325 17.08 -5.27 -18.24
CA ASN A 325 17.39 -3.99 -17.59
C ASN A 325 18.81 -3.57 -18.01
N PRO A 326 18.98 -2.89 -19.16
CA PRO A 326 20.29 -2.43 -19.60
C PRO A 326 20.92 -1.40 -18.63
N ASP A 327 20.09 -0.71 -17.84
CA ASP A 327 20.50 0.08 -16.67
C ASP A 327 20.00 -0.63 -15.40
N GLY A 328 20.88 -1.33 -14.68
CA GLY A 328 20.54 -1.94 -13.39
C GLY A 328 19.85 -0.95 -12.43
N SER A 329 19.12 -1.47 -11.42
CA SER A 329 18.53 -0.61 -10.38
C SER A 329 19.60 0.30 -9.77
N ASN A 330 19.50 1.60 -10.00
CA ASN A 330 20.37 2.59 -9.38
C ASN A 330 19.70 3.09 -8.09
N ASP A 331 19.84 2.30 -7.03
CA ASP A 331 19.21 2.58 -5.74
C ASP A 331 19.57 3.97 -5.21
N ASP A 332 20.82 4.43 -5.40
CA ASP A 332 21.26 5.76 -4.95
C ASP A 332 20.57 6.88 -5.72
N ALA A 333 20.38 6.74 -7.04
CA ALA A 333 19.63 7.71 -7.84
C ALA A 333 18.14 7.74 -7.46
N GLU A 334 17.55 6.57 -7.17
CA GLU A 334 16.16 6.48 -6.71
C GLU A 334 15.98 7.12 -5.33
N ILE A 335 16.90 6.85 -4.40
CA ILE A 335 16.94 7.52 -3.08
C ILE A 335 17.07 9.03 -3.26
N GLY A 336 18.01 9.49 -4.10
CA GLY A 336 18.20 10.91 -4.39
C GLY A 336 16.93 11.57 -4.93
N LEU A 337 16.19 10.87 -5.81
CA LEU A 337 14.89 11.34 -6.28
C LEU A 337 13.84 11.41 -5.16
N LEU A 338 13.77 10.41 -4.29
CA LEU A 338 12.84 10.43 -3.14
C LEU A 338 13.13 11.58 -2.18
N LEU A 339 14.40 11.93 -1.98
CA LEU A 339 14.80 13.09 -1.16
C LEU A 339 14.40 14.42 -1.83
N MET A 340 14.50 14.54 -3.16
CA MET A 340 14.00 15.71 -3.88
C MET A 340 12.47 15.83 -3.80
N LEU A 341 11.76 14.71 -3.90
CA LEU A 341 10.31 14.68 -3.71
C LEU A 341 9.91 15.07 -2.29
N LEU A 342 10.63 14.59 -1.27
CA LEU A 342 10.45 15.01 0.12
C LEU A 342 10.62 16.52 0.24
N LYS A 343 11.70 17.10 -0.33
CA LYS A 343 11.92 18.55 -0.32
C LYS A 343 10.72 19.30 -0.92
N ASP A 344 10.21 18.89 -2.08
CA ASP A 344 9.09 19.56 -2.72
C ASP A 344 7.77 19.44 -1.92
N LEU A 345 7.57 18.32 -1.22
CA LEU A 345 6.47 18.18 -0.25
C LEU A 345 6.69 19.09 0.97
N TRP A 346 7.91 19.13 1.48
CA TRP A 346 8.29 19.85 2.70
C TRP A 346 8.08 21.36 2.58
N THR A 347 8.38 21.91 1.41
CA THR A 347 8.25 23.34 1.11
C THR A 347 6.87 23.71 0.54
N GLY A 348 5.97 22.73 0.38
CA GLY A 348 4.66 22.93 -0.22
C GLY A 348 4.68 23.21 -1.72
N ASP A 349 5.81 22.99 -2.42
CA ASP A 349 5.89 23.11 -3.89
C ASP A 349 5.09 22.01 -4.60
N LEU A 350 5.07 20.80 -4.03
CA LEU A 350 4.26 19.68 -4.51
C LEU A 350 2.90 19.65 -3.79
N PRO A 351 1.82 20.19 -4.41
CA PRO A 351 0.47 20.01 -3.90
C PRO A 351 -0.02 18.58 -4.15
N ILE A 352 -0.85 18.08 -3.24
CA ILE A 352 -1.50 16.76 -3.34
C ILE A 352 -3.02 16.93 -3.46
N GLY A 353 -3.67 15.98 -4.13
CA GLY A 353 -5.12 15.99 -4.30
C GLY A 353 -5.59 16.88 -5.45
N GLY A 354 -6.89 17.16 -5.45
CA GLY A 354 -7.56 17.95 -6.46
C GLY A 354 -7.43 19.46 -6.22
N GLU A 355 -7.65 20.20 -7.30
CA GLU A 355 -7.77 21.67 -7.29
C GLU A 355 -6.54 22.42 -6.75
N SER A 356 -5.35 21.91 -7.01
CA SER A 356 -4.10 22.60 -6.66
C SER A 356 -4.00 24.01 -7.26
N SER A 357 -4.70 24.27 -8.37
CA SER A 357 -4.75 25.58 -9.05
C SER A 357 -5.35 26.69 -8.20
N ILE A 358 -6.15 26.36 -7.18
CA ILE A 358 -6.71 27.32 -6.22
C ILE A 358 -6.00 27.29 -4.87
N GLY A 359 -4.83 26.64 -4.79
CA GLY A 359 -3.99 26.61 -3.59
C GLY A 359 -4.24 25.45 -2.63
N ARG A 360 -5.04 24.44 -3.01
CA ARG A 360 -5.22 23.23 -2.19
C ARG A 360 -4.00 22.31 -2.23
N GLY A 361 -3.89 21.47 -1.20
CA GLY A 361 -3.00 20.32 -1.17
C GLY A 361 -1.59 20.58 -0.69
N ARG A 362 -1.29 21.77 -0.14
CA ARG A 362 0.06 22.13 0.29
C ARG A 362 0.35 21.57 1.68
N LEU A 363 1.54 21.00 1.82
CA LEU A 363 2.05 20.51 3.08
C LEU A 363 3.22 21.38 3.53
N CYS A 364 3.43 21.46 4.84
CA CYS A 364 4.57 22.12 5.45
C CYS A 364 5.24 21.12 6.40
N GLY A 365 6.49 20.77 6.14
CA GLY A 365 7.19 19.74 6.89
C GLY A 365 7.53 20.17 8.32
N GLU A 366 7.41 19.24 9.26
CA GLU A 366 7.69 19.47 10.69
C GLU A 366 8.82 18.57 11.20
N SER A 367 8.72 17.27 10.93
CA SER A 367 9.74 16.30 11.31
C SER A 367 9.81 15.18 10.28
N VAL A 368 11.00 14.58 10.14
CA VAL A 368 11.20 13.40 9.32
C VAL A 368 12.25 12.52 9.97
N THR A 369 12.02 11.22 9.92
CA THR A 369 13.05 10.21 10.14
C THR A 369 13.30 9.52 8.81
N ILE A 370 14.56 9.47 8.40
CA ILE A 370 14.96 8.81 7.15
C ILE A 370 15.89 7.67 7.52
N GLN A 371 15.53 6.47 7.11
CA GLN A 371 16.43 5.32 7.14
C GLN A 371 16.93 5.05 5.72
N ILE A 372 18.25 4.99 5.56
CA ILE A 372 18.90 4.56 4.31
C ILE A 372 19.84 3.43 4.67
N ARG A 373 19.53 2.22 4.19
CA ARG A 373 20.24 0.99 4.55
C ARG A 373 20.25 0.83 6.08
N ASP A 374 21.42 0.88 6.70
CA ASP A 374 21.60 0.69 8.15
C ASP A 374 21.73 2.00 8.93
N LYS A 375 21.65 3.16 8.26
CA LYS A 375 21.78 4.47 8.90
C LYS A 375 20.41 5.14 9.02
N VAL A 376 20.22 5.86 10.12
CA VAL A 376 19.02 6.64 10.42
C VAL A 376 19.44 8.10 10.62
N TRP A 377 18.70 9.01 10.01
CA TRP A 377 18.87 10.47 10.10
C TRP A 377 17.61 11.12 10.65
#